data_AF-A0AAE9B3I4-F1
#
_entry.id   AF-A0AAE9B3I4-F1
#
_cell.length_a   1.000
_cell.length_b   1.000
_cell.length_c   1.000
_cell.angle_alpha   90.00
_cell.angle_beta   90.00
_cell.angle_gamma   90.00
#
_symmetry.space_group_name_H-M   'P 1'
#
loop_
_entity.id
_entity.type
_entity.pdbx_description
1 polymer ?
#
loop_
_entity_poly.entity_id
_entity_poly.type
_entity_poly.pdbx_seq_one_letter_code
_entity_poly.pdbx_strand_id
1 'polypeptide(L)'
;TLSGPSARPSSLLPLVPLALTALAYRQEGWEPPIDTDYLPHALVTGFESPGPRVKEYGRDRRPDAVAELAAGPVHLERPDNPQPLHPQSEAYFEEYALEGLTRVDGKPLSASRLAQSLTYRNILLKARASLSADVTDQQLANLRLAAEMGAALFRTTLAEPGTQVDVTIAGRGLTYPAYHGDQVGPGAWQTAANLALITGVREHLAPVVLAGPARLRNDDSAFGSYRKALLIYLQGAEDPEPLTDKALQDHEKAKNRGFFPPPTILFSQLVEGDAESFNLALLDALESHRDHYRIADRADTSDAALNLDILALTCHARRRGWPIRITTPYLPPRLLQSAKPF
;
A
#
# COMPACT_ATOMS: atom_id res chain seq x y z
N THR A 1 -27.99 51.61 -11.89
CA THR A 1 -27.03 51.19 -10.85
C THR A 1 -25.93 50.41 -11.53
N LEU A 2 -24.75 51.03 -11.65
CA LEU A 2 -23.60 50.50 -12.41
C LEU A 2 -22.92 49.37 -11.62
N SER A 3 -22.83 48.19 -12.24
CA SER A 3 -21.95 47.10 -11.81
C SER A 3 -20.49 47.58 -11.83
N GLY A 4 -19.78 47.47 -10.71
CA GLY A 4 -18.36 47.82 -10.61
C GLY A 4 -17.47 46.89 -11.46
N PRO A 5 -16.25 47.33 -11.82
CA PRO A 5 -15.33 46.53 -12.62
C PRO A 5 -15.01 45.21 -11.92
N SER A 6 -15.23 44.11 -12.64
CA SER A 6 -14.83 42.75 -12.26
C SER A 6 -13.37 42.73 -11.79
N ALA A 7 -13.16 42.51 -10.50
CA ALA A 7 -11.84 42.27 -9.94
C ALA A 7 -11.25 41.03 -10.64
N ARG A 8 -10.12 41.20 -11.32
CA ARG A 8 -9.43 40.07 -11.97
C ARG A 8 -9.05 39.07 -10.86
N PRO A 9 -9.15 37.74 -11.07
CA PRO A 9 -8.75 36.76 -10.06
C PRO A 9 -7.32 36.98 -9.52
N SER A 10 -6.44 37.56 -10.35
CA SER A 10 -5.08 37.96 -9.99
C SER A 10 -4.98 39.06 -8.93
N SER A 11 -6.07 39.77 -8.60
CA SER A 11 -6.10 40.78 -7.52
C SER A 11 -6.70 40.26 -6.21
N LEU A 12 -7.07 38.97 -6.13
CA LEU A 12 -7.70 38.39 -4.94
C LEU A 12 -6.67 37.87 -3.92
N LEU A 13 -5.46 37.51 -4.35
CA LEU A 13 -4.40 37.02 -3.47
C LEU A 13 -3.07 37.72 -3.81
N PRO A 14 -2.39 38.33 -2.84
CA PRO A 14 -1.09 38.95 -3.05
C PRO A 14 0.00 37.86 -3.13
N LEU A 15 0.10 37.19 -4.28
CA LEU A 15 0.96 36.02 -4.47
C LEU A 15 2.44 36.28 -4.14
N VAL A 16 2.95 37.48 -4.47
CA VAL A 16 4.36 37.84 -4.19
C VAL A 16 4.59 38.05 -2.68
N PRO A 17 3.80 38.88 -1.97
CA PRO A 17 3.87 38.94 -0.50
C PRO A 17 3.69 37.58 0.17
N LEU A 18 2.75 36.76 -0.30
CA LEU A 18 2.54 35.39 0.22
C LEU A 18 3.78 34.53 0.06
N ALA A 19 4.37 34.49 -1.13
CA ALA A 19 5.55 33.67 -1.41
C ALA A 19 6.77 34.11 -0.58
N LEU A 20 7.01 35.42 -0.46
CA LEU A 20 8.13 35.95 0.33
C LEU A 20 7.94 35.74 1.82
N THR A 21 6.72 35.91 2.33
CA THR A 21 6.39 35.66 3.74
C THR A 21 6.50 34.17 4.07
N ALA A 22 6.02 33.29 3.18
CA ALA A 22 6.18 31.85 3.34
C ALA A 22 7.65 31.42 3.31
N LEU A 23 8.48 32.02 2.45
CA LEU A 23 9.92 31.77 2.41
C LEU A 23 10.59 32.20 3.72
N ALA A 24 10.32 33.43 4.18
CA ALA A 24 10.88 33.98 5.41
C ALA A 24 10.49 33.13 6.63
N TYR A 25 9.22 32.71 6.73
CA TYR A 25 8.78 31.85 7.82
C TYR A 25 9.41 30.45 7.74
N ARG A 26 9.31 29.77 6.60
CA ARG A 26 9.63 28.34 6.49
C ARG A 26 11.13 28.04 6.33
N GLN A 27 11.90 28.96 5.77
CA GLN A 27 13.34 28.76 5.58
C GLN A 27 14.19 29.51 6.61
N GLU A 28 13.77 30.71 6.99
CA GLU A 28 14.56 31.58 7.87
C GLU A 28 14.02 31.60 9.32
N GLY A 29 12.85 31.01 9.57
CA GLY A 29 12.22 30.98 10.90
C GLY A 29 11.66 32.33 11.35
N TRP A 30 11.39 33.25 10.42
CA TRP A 30 10.91 34.60 10.75
C TRP A 30 9.38 34.63 10.84
N GLU A 31 8.87 34.77 12.06
CA GLU A 31 7.44 34.94 12.29
C GLU A 31 6.98 36.33 11.81
N PRO A 32 5.99 36.43 10.91
CA PRO A 32 5.45 37.70 10.48
C PRO A 32 4.80 38.40 11.68
N PRO A 33 5.15 39.66 11.98
CA PRO A 33 4.57 40.38 13.11
C PRO A 33 3.16 40.92 12.81
N ILE A 34 2.57 40.56 11.67
CA ILE A 34 1.32 41.13 11.16
C ILE A 34 0.32 39.99 10.94
N ASP A 35 -0.80 40.06 11.65
CA ASP A 35 -1.98 39.23 11.41
C ASP A 35 -2.88 39.92 10.39
N THR A 36 -3.08 39.30 9.21
CA THR A 36 -3.85 39.88 8.11
C THR A 36 -4.47 38.80 7.23
N ASP A 37 -5.73 39.01 6.82
CA ASP A 37 -6.45 38.11 5.92
C ASP A 37 -5.79 37.99 4.52
N TYR A 38 -4.89 38.92 4.18
CA TYR A 38 -4.10 38.90 2.96
C TYR A 38 -2.87 37.97 3.03
N LEU A 39 -2.52 37.50 4.22
CA LEU A 39 -1.49 36.49 4.48
C LEU A 39 -2.09 35.34 5.27
N PRO A 40 -3.01 34.54 4.69
CA PRO A 40 -3.63 33.45 5.42
C PRO A 40 -2.57 32.57 6.07
N HIS A 41 -2.66 32.41 7.39
CA HIS A 41 -1.65 31.73 8.20
C HIS A 41 -1.22 30.40 7.59
N ALA A 42 -2.18 29.56 7.17
CA ALA A 42 -1.90 28.28 6.54
C ALA A 42 -1.08 28.36 5.23
N LEU A 43 -1.25 29.42 4.43
CA LEU A 43 -0.45 29.64 3.22
C LEU A 43 0.95 30.19 3.53
N VAL A 44 1.15 30.80 4.70
CA VAL A 44 2.46 31.28 5.16
C VAL A 44 3.21 30.16 5.87
N THR A 45 2.61 29.52 6.86
CA THR A 45 3.23 28.50 7.72
C THR A 45 3.25 27.11 7.09
N GLY A 46 2.41 26.88 6.07
CA GLY A 46 2.44 25.66 5.28
C GLY A 46 1.54 24.56 5.82
N PHE A 47 0.33 24.93 6.26
CA PHE A 47 -0.63 24.03 6.91
C PHE A 47 0.06 23.22 8.01
N GLU A 48 0.44 23.90 9.11
CA GLU A 48 1.05 23.27 10.28
C GLU A 48 0.27 22.01 10.67
N SER A 49 0.88 20.88 10.38
CA SER A 49 0.44 19.59 10.88
C SER A 49 1.29 19.30 12.12
N PRO A 50 0.72 18.74 13.19
CA PRO A 50 1.45 18.45 14.43
C PRO A 50 2.55 17.37 14.30
N GLY A 51 2.99 17.07 13.07
CA GLY A 51 3.98 16.06 12.75
C GLY A 51 3.44 14.63 12.84
N PRO A 52 4.26 13.64 12.48
CA PRO A 52 3.88 12.23 12.61
C PRO A 52 3.61 11.90 14.08
N ARG A 53 2.67 10.99 14.33
CA ARG A 53 2.34 10.48 15.67
C ARG A 53 3.51 9.69 16.27
N VAL A 54 4.34 9.09 15.43
CA VAL A 54 5.58 8.40 15.79
C VAL A 54 6.56 8.42 14.61
N LYS A 55 7.85 8.48 14.91
CA LYS A 55 8.93 8.35 13.91
C LYS A 55 9.36 6.88 13.75
N GLU A 56 10.39 6.64 12.94
CA GLU A 56 10.97 5.31 12.77
C GLU A 56 11.33 4.65 14.11
N TYR A 57 11.16 3.32 14.19
CA TYR A 57 11.53 2.51 15.37
C TYR A 57 11.03 3.08 16.71
N GLY A 58 9.76 3.48 16.74
CA GLY A 58 9.08 3.95 17.95
C GLY A 58 9.57 5.28 18.53
N ARG A 59 10.40 6.03 17.80
CA ARG A 59 11.00 7.29 18.27
C ARG A 59 9.97 8.43 18.30
N ASP A 60 10.19 9.37 19.23
CA ASP A 60 9.44 10.63 19.35
C ASP A 60 7.92 10.46 19.31
N ARG A 61 7.38 9.50 20.08
CA ARG A 61 5.93 9.32 20.21
C ARG A 61 5.28 10.59 20.72
N ARG A 62 4.25 11.03 20.02
CA ARG A 62 3.42 12.14 20.44
C ARG A 62 2.56 11.74 21.65
N PRO A 63 2.70 12.40 22.82
CA PRO A 63 1.96 12.02 24.03
C PRO A 63 0.44 12.08 23.87
N ASP A 64 -0.06 13.04 23.11
CA ASP A 64 -1.49 13.19 22.81
C ASP A 64 -2.03 12.02 21.98
N ALA A 65 -1.26 11.56 20.98
CA ALA A 65 -1.64 10.42 20.14
C ALA A 65 -1.59 9.09 20.91
N VAL A 66 -0.63 8.92 21.81
CA VAL A 66 -0.58 7.76 22.73
C VAL A 66 -1.80 7.76 23.65
N ALA A 67 -2.15 8.91 24.21
CA ALA A 67 -3.33 9.04 25.06
C ALA A 67 -4.64 8.73 24.30
N GLU A 68 -4.75 9.17 23.04
CA GLU A 68 -5.88 8.86 22.16
C GLU A 68 -6.02 7.34 21.94
N LEU A 69 -4.94 6.66 21.55
CA LEU A 69 -4.94 5.19 21.39
C LEU A 69 -5.22 4.42 22.68
N ALA A 70 -4.87 4.99 23.84
CA ALA A 70 -5.15 4.40 25.15
C ALA A 70 -6.63 4.55 25.55
N ALA A 71 -7.30 5.62 25.08
CA ALA A 71 -8.71 5.87 25.37
C ALA A 71 -9.66 4.91 24.63
N GLY A 72 -9.25 4.37 23.47
CA GLY A 72 -10.02 3.38 22.73
C GLY A 72 -9.61 3.24 21.28
N PRO A 73 -10.36 2.44 20.49
CA PRO A 73 -10.14 2.36 19.04
C PRO A 73 -10.36 3.72 18.36
N VAL A 74 -9.43 4.10 17.48
CA VAL A 74 -9.54 5.31 16.67
C VAL A 74 -10.30 4.99 15.38
N HIS A 75 -11.26 5.83 15.04
CA HIS A 75 -12.07 5.70 13.83
C HIS A 75 -11.51 6.61 12.73
N LEU A 76 -11.20 6.02 11.57
CA LEU A 76 -10.76 6.77 10.40
C LEU A 76 -11.72 6.50 9.24
N GLU A 77 -12.43 7.54 8.83
CA GLU A 77 -13.33 7.49 7.69
C GLU A 77 -12.59 7.49 6.35
N ARG A 78 -13.12 6.73 5.41
CA ARG A 78 -12.73 6.79 3.99
C ARG A 78 -13.71 7.74 3.28
N PRO A 79 -13.25 8.71 2.48
CA PRO A 79 -14.13 9.58 1.71
C PRO A 79 -15.12 8.80 0.83
N ASP A 80 -16.32 9.35 0.64
CA ASP A 80 -17.35 8.85 -0.28
C ASP A 80 -16.93 9.07 -1.75
N ASN A 81 -15.88 8.38 -2.19
CA ASN A 81 -15.40 8.37 -3.57
C ASN A 81 -14.34 7.28 -3.69
N PRO A 82 -14.76 6.06 -4.04
CA PRO A 82 -14.24 5.60 -5.31
C PRO A 82 -15.38 5.20 -6.22
N GLN A 83 -15.40 5.76 -7.44
CA GLN A 83 -16.38 5.37 -8.44
C GLN A 83 -16.36 3.84 -8.60
N PRO A 84 -17.53 3.18 -8.60
CA PRO A 84 -17.62 1.77 -8.94
C PRO A 84 -16.93 1.48 -10.26
N LEU A 85 -16.28 0.33 -10.40
CA LEU A 85 -16.01 -0.19 -11.73
C LEU A 85 -17.34 -0.34 -12.48
N HIS A 86 -17.38 0.14 -13.72
CA HIS A 86 -18.52 -0.09 -14.58
C HIS A 86 -18.77 -1.61 -14.71
N PRO A 87 -20.02 -2.12 -14.65
CA PRO A 87 -20.28 -3.56 -14.62
C PRO A 87 -19.67 -4.35 -15.78
N GLN A 88 -19.60 -3.74 -16.98
CA GLN A 88 -18.93 -4.36 -18.14
C GLN A 88 -17.41 -4.48 -17.94
N SER A 89 -16.78 -3.48 -17.32
CA SER A 89 -15.36 -3.51 -16.98
C SER A 89 -15.07 -4.55 -15.90
N GLU A 90 -15.96 -4.68 -14.90
CA GLU A 90 -15.85 -5.73 -13.89
C GLU A 90 -15.95 -7.13 -14.50
N ALA A 91 -16.94 -7.36 -15.38
CA ALA A 91 -17.09 -8.63 -16.08
C ALA A 91 -15.86 -8.97 -16.94
N TYR A 92 -15.33 -7.98 -17.67
CA TYR A 92 -14.11 -8.12 -18.47
C TYR A 92 -12.90 -8.47 -17.60
N PHE A 93 -12.71 -7.79 -16.46
CA PHE A 93 -11.62 -8.12 -15.53
C PHE A 93 -11.79 -9.49 -14.89
N GLU A 94 -13.01 -9.95 -14.60
CA GLU A 94 -13.26 -11.32 -14.13
C GLU A 94 -12.88 -12.36 -15.18
N GLU A 95 -13.14 -12.11 -16.46
CA GLU A 95 -12.69 -12.98 -17.55
C GLU A 95 -11.16 -13.09 -17.58
N TYR A 96 -10.43 -11.97 -17.57
CA TYR A 96 -8.96 -12.01 -17.51
C TYR A 96 -8.41 -12.63 -16.24
N ALA A 97 -9.10 -12.47 -15.12
CA ALA A 97 -8.73 -13.07 -13.86
C ALA A 97 -8.84 -14.62 -13.88
N LEU A 98 -9.51 -15.19 -14.90
CA LEU A 98 -9.66 -16.63 -15.11
C LEU A 98 -8.79 -17.18 -16.26
N GLU A 99 -8.33 -16.35 -17.18
CA GLU A 99 -7.55 -16.78 -18.35
C GLU A 99 -6.29 -17.57 -17.97
N GLY A 100 -5.58 -17.16 -16.91
CA GLY A 100 -4.38 -17.82 -16.41
C GLY A 100 -4.61 -19.22 -15.86
N LEU A 101 -5.88 -19.59 -15.57
CA LEU A 101 -6.30 -20.89 -15.04
C LEU A 101 -7.01 -21.76 -16.07
N THR A 102 -7.26 -21.22 -17.27
CA THR A 102 -8.07 -21.86 -18.30
C THR A 102 -7.17 -22.30 -19.45
N ARG A 103 -7.27 -23.59 -19.80
CA ARG A 103 -6.55 -24.13 -20.96
C ARG A 103 -7.26 -23.69 -22.23
N VAL A 104 -6.51 -23.16 -23.19
CA VAL A 104 -7.00 -22.95 -24.55
C VAL A 104 -6.67 -24.20 -25.35
N ASP A 105 -7.65 -24.74 -26.10
CA ASP A 105 -7.54 -26.03 -26.79
C ASP A 105 -6.18 -26.24 -27.48
N GLY A 106 -5.51 -27.33 -27.10
CA GLY A 106 -4.20 -27.74 -27.62
C GLY A 106 -3.00 -26.96 -27.11
N LYS A 107 -3.16 -25.90 -26.31
CA LYS A 107 -2.04 -25.09 -25.78
C LYS A 107 -1.74 -25.38 -24.30
N PRO A 108 -0.46 -25.37 -23.88
CA PRO A 108 -0.12 -25.41 -22.46
C PRO A 108 -0.61 -24.14 -21.76
N LEU A 109 -0.78 -24.23 -20.43
CA LEU A 109 -1.04 -23.05 -19.61
C LEU A 109 0.16 -22.09 -19.68
N SER A 110 -0.11 -20.79 -19.55
CA SER A 110 0.91 -19.75 -19.63
C SER A 110 1.14 -19.10 -18.28
N ALA A 111 2.38 -19.11 -17.82
CA ALA A 111 2.79 -18.40 -16.60
C ALA A 111 2.67 -16.87 -16.76
N SER A 112 2.84 -16.32 -17.97
CA SER A 112 2.61 -14.90 -18.21
C SER A 112 1.12 -14.53 -18.08
N ARG A 113 0.21 -15.41 -18.53
CA ARG A 113 -1.24 -15.24 -18.31
C ARG A 113 -1.59 -15.40 -16.83
N LEU A 114 -0.94 -16.32 -16.12
CA LEU A 114 -1.11 -16.45 -14.67
C LEU A 114 -0.72 -15.15 -13.93
N ALA A 115 0.41 -14.54 -14.31
CA ALA A 115 0.82 -13.24 -13.78
C ALA A 115 -0.19 -12.13 -14.09
N GLN A 116 -0.71 -12.09 -15.32
CA GLN A 116 -1.74 -11.14 -15.72
C GLN A 116 -3.05 -11.34 -14.92
N SER A 117 -3.50 -12.59 -14.75
CA SER A 117 -4.69 -12.90 -13.95
C SER A 117 -4.52 -12.48 -12.49
N LEU A 118 -3.32 -12.61 -11.92
CA LEU A 118 -3.02 -12.10 -10.57
C LEU A 118 -3.20 -10.58 -10.49
N THR A 119 -2.74 -9.84 -11.50
CA THR A 119 -2.93 -8.39 -11.59
C THR A 119 -4.41 -8.00 -11.61
N TYR A 120 -5.23 -8.67 -12.42
CA TYR A 120 -6.68 -8.38 -12.47
C TYR A 120 -7.39 -8.76 -11.18
N ARG A 121 -7.00 -9.86 -10.51
CA ARG A 121 -7.52 -10.21 -9.18
C ARG A 121 -7.23 -9.11 -8.15
N ASN A 122 -6.04 -8.52 -8.18
CA ASN A 122 -5.68 -7.38 -7.32
C ASN A 122 -6.54 -6.14 -7.61
N ILE A 123 -6.75 -5.82 -8.89
CA ILE A 123 -7.64 -4.71 -9.30
C ILE A 123 -9.07 -4.94 -8.81
N LEU A 124 -9.62 -6.15 -9.01
CA LEU A 124 -10.97 -6.50 -8.57
C LEU A 124 -11.13 -6.46 -7.05
N LEU A 125 -10.11 -6.87 -6.29
CA LEU A 125 -10.11 -6.76 -4.83
C LEU A 125 -10.27 -5.30 -4.40
N LYS A 126 -9.43 -4.42 -4.96
CA LYS A 126 -9.42 -2.98 -4.65
C LYS A 126 -10.72 -2.30 -5.08
N ALA A 127 -11.18 -2.57 -6.28
CA ALA A 127 -12.43 -2.03 -6.79
C ALA A 127 -13.64 -2.47 -5.96
N ARG A 128 -13.73 -3.72 -5.54
CA ARG A 128 -14.88 -4.14 -4.70
C ARG A 128 -14.83 -3.57 -3.29
N ALA A 129 -13.63 -3.30 -2.78
CA ALA A 129 -13.49 -2.58 -1.53
C ALA A 129 -13.94 -1.13 -1.64
N SER A 130 -14.09 -0.52 -2.83
CA SER A 130 -14.70 0.81 -2.95
C SER A 130 -16.20 0.81 -2.63
N LEU A 131 -16.86 -0.32 -2.93
CA LEU A 131 -18.31 -0.47 -2.85
C LEU A 131 -18.81 -0.84 -1.46
N SER A 132 -17.94 -1.39 -0.62
CA SER A 132 -18.28 -1.81 0.74
C SER A 132 -17.11 -1.58 1.68
N ALA A 133 -17.42 -1.26 2.94
CA ALA A 133 -16.43 -1.18 4.00
C ALA A 133 -15.92 -2.56 4.45
N ASP A 134 -16.57 -3.65 4.04
CA ASP A 134 -16.19 -5.01 4.40
C ASP A 134 -16.18 -5.96 3.18
N VAL A 135 -15.72 -7.20 3.38
CA VAL A 135 -15.63 -8.22 2.34
C VAL A 135 -16.67 -9.33 2.48
N THR A 136 -17.14 -9.82 1.34
CA THR A 136 -17.99 -11.02 1.23
C THR A 136 -17.16 -12.31 1.34
N ASP A 137 -17.83 -13.45 1.57
CA ASP A 137 -17.18 -14.77 1.51
C ASP A 137 -16.53 -15.06 0.16
N GLN A 138 -17.16 -14.59 -0.93
CA GLN A 138 -16.60 -14.71 -2.27
C GLN A 138 -15.30 -13.90 -2.41
N GLN A 139 -15.25 -12.68 -1.87
CA GLN A 139 -14.02 -11.88 -1.87
C GLN A 139 -12.91 -12.53 -1.03
N LEU A 140 -13.26 -13.14 0.11
CA LEU A 140 -12.31 -13.93 0.92
C LEU A 140 -11.77 -15.14 0.15
N ALA A 141 -12.64 -15.87 -0.56
CA ALA A 141 -12.23 -16.98 -1.42
C ALA A 141 -11.34 -16.53 -2.58
N ASN A 142 -11.70 -15.43 -3.25
CA ASN A 142 -10.91 -14.85 -4.34
C ASN A 142 -9.52 -14.38 -3.88
N LEU A 143 -9.41 -13.88 -2.65
CA LEU A 143 -8.13 -13.47 -2.06
C LEU A 143 -7.22 -14.67 -1.79
N ARG A 144 -7.78 -15.77 -1.26
CA ARG A 144 -7.03 -17.04 -1.09
C ARG A 144 -6.55 -17.58 -2.42
N LEU A 145 -7.43 -17.60 -3.41
CA LEU A 145 -7.08 -17.98 -4.78
C LEU A 145 -5.95 -17.11 -5.34
N ALA A 146 -6.00 -15.78 -5.15
CA ALA A 146 -4.94 -14.88 -5.60
C ALA A 146 -3.59 -15.18 -4.89
N ALA A 147 -3.59 -15.48 -3.60
CA ALA A 147 -2.38 -15.90 -2.88
C ALA A 147 -1.81 -17.23 -3.41
N GLU A 148 -2.67 -18.21 -3.70
CA GLU A 148 -2.27 -19.48 -4.35
C GLU A 148 -1.67 -19.26 -5.73
N MET A 149 -2.29 -18.39 -6.55
CA MET A 149 -1.79 -18.01 -7.87
C MET A 149 -0.42 -17.33 -7.78
N GLY A 150 -0.24 -16.40 -6.84
CA GLY A 150 1.06 -15.76 -6.57
C GLY A 150 2.12 -16.78 -6.18
N ALA A 151 1.80 -17.70 -5.28
CA ALA A 151 2.70 -18.78 -4.88
C ALA A 151 3.08 -19.69 -6.06
N ALA A 152 2.09 -20.10 -6.86
CA ALA A 152 2.29 -20.91 -8.05
C ALA A 152 3.16 -20.20 -9.09
N LEU A 153 2.88 -18.92 -9.35
CA LEU A 153 3.68 -18.09 -10.25
C LEU A 153 5.14 -18.05 -9.80
N PHE A 154 5.43 -17.77 -8.53
CA PHE A 154 6.82 -17.72 -8.07
C PHE A 154 7.51 -19.08 -8.02
N ARG A 155 6.78 -20.20 -7.86
CA ARG A 155 7.34 -21.55 -8.08
C ARG A 155 7.85 -21.73 -9.51
N THR A 156 7.15 -21.21 -10.52
CA THR A 156 7.63 -21.27 -11.92
C THR A 156 8.96 -20.54 -12.12
N THR A 157 9.25 -19.52 -11.31
CA THR A 157 10.50 -18.74 -11.40
C THR A 157 11.68 -19.42 -10.72
N LEU A 158 11.44 -20.45 -9.90
CA LEU A 158 12.48 -21.22 -9.22
C LEU A 158 12.96 -22.40 -10.07
N ALA A 159 12.17 -22.82 -11.05
CA ALA A 159 12.47 -23.95 -11.90
C ALA A 159 13.46 -23.61 -13.02
N GLU A 160 14.21 -24.62 -13.46
CA GLU A 160 15.18 -24.47 -14.55
C GLU A 160 14.47 -24.13 -15.88
N PRO A 161 15.02 -23.23 -16.70
CA PRO A 161 14.44 -22.89 -18.00
C PRO A 161 14.18 -24.13 -18.87
N GLY A 162 12.99 -24.21 -19.48
CA GLY A 162 12.59 -25.34 -20.33
C GLY A 162 11.91 -26.50 -19.59
N THR A 163 11.86 -26.47 -18.25
CA THR A 163 11.15 -27.47 -17.44
C THR A 163 9.67 -27.12 -17.23
N GLN A 164 8.91 -28.10 -16.74
CA GLN A 164 7.51 -27.94 -16.33
C GLN A 164 7.41 -27.98 -14.80
N VAL A 165 6.47 -27.22 -14.25
CA VAL A 165 6.24 -27.06 -12.81
C VAL A 165 4.80 -27.41 -12.51
N ASP A 166 4.61 -28.46 -11.71
CA ASP A 166 3.30 -28.84 -11.19
C ASP A 166 2.96 -27.99 -9.96
N VAL A 167 1.76 -27.44 -9.96
CA VAL A 167 1.22 -26.58 -8.91
C VAL A 167 -0.21 -26.97 -8.61
N THR A 168 -0.67 -26.65 -7.40
CA THR A 168 -2.08 -26.78 -7.04
C THR A 168 -2.67 -25.39 -6.85
N ILE A 169 -3.77 -25.10 -7.54
CA ILE A 169 -4.53 -23.84 -7.43
C ILE A 169 -6.01 -24.20 -7.33
N ALA A 170 -6.71 -23.71 -6.31
CA ALA A 170 -8.09 -24.06 -5.96
C ALA A 170 -8.32 -25.59 -5.90
N GLY A 171 -7.36 -26.34 -5.35
CA GLY A 171 -7.42 -27.80 -5.29
C GLY A 171 -7.23 -28.52 -6.63
N ARG A 172 -6.95 -27.79 -7.73
CA ARG A 172 -6.72 -28.36 -9.06
C ARG A 172 -5.22 -28.47 -9.32
N GLY A 173 -4.76 -29.65 -9.71
CA GLY A 173 -3.41 -29.84 -10.25
C GLY A 173 -3.29 -29.20 -11.63
N LEU A 174 -2.36 -28.25 -11.76
CA LEU A 174 -2.07 -27.53 -12.99
C LEU A 174 -0.57 -27.59 -13.27
N THR A 175 -0.19 -27.54 -14.53
CA THR A 175 1.22 -27.57 -14.94
C THR A 175 1.54 -26.31 -15.75
N TYR A 176 2.59 -25.60 -15.35
CA TYR A 176 3.08 -24.40 -16.03
C TYR A 176 4.55 -24.57 -16.44
N PRO A 177 4.98 -24.01 -17.58
CA PRO A 177 6.40 -23.97 -17.90
C PRO A 177 7.16 -23.08 -16.89
N ALA A 178 8.43 -23.39 -16.65
CA ALA A 178 9.34 -22.49 -15.94
C ALA A 178 9.35 -21.11 -16.60
N TYR A 179 9.29 -20.04 -15.80
CA TYR A 179 9.07 -18.70 -16.31
C TYR A 179 9.96 -17.66 -15.64
N HIS A 180 10.72 -16.94 -16.46
CA HIS A 180 11.68 -15.94 -16.03
C HIS A 180 11.48 -14.60 -16.75
N GLY A 181 10.28 -14.38 -17.31
CA GLY A 181 9.96 -13.17 -18.06
C GLY A 181 9.79 -11.92 -17.20
N ASP A 182 9.46 -10.81 -17.85
CA ASP A 182 9.30 -9.49 -17.22
C ASP A 182 8.11 -9.38 -16.26
N GLN A 183 7.04 -10.17 -16.49
CA GLN A 183 5.83 -10.17 -15.67
C GLN A 183 6.03 -10.69 -14.23
N VAL A 184 7.20 -11.26 -13.91
CA VAL A 184 7.58 -11.71 -12.56
C VAL A 184 8.62 -10.78 -11.91
N GLY A 185 8.61 -9.50 -12.27
CA GLY A 185 9.47 -8.46 -11.71
C GLY A 185 9.11 -8.04 -10.27
N PRO A 186 9.78 -7.00 -9.73
CA PRO A 186 9.65 -6.59 -8.34
C PRO A 186 8.23 -6.22 -7.87
N GLY A 187 7.43 -5.59 -8.73
CA GLY A 187 6.04 -5.26 -8.40
C GLY A 187 5.13 -6.50 -8.26
N ALA A 188 5.34 -7.52 -9.10
CA ALA A 188 4.64 -8.78 -9.00
C ALA A 188 5.06 -9.55 -7.73
N TRP A 189 6.35 -9.49 -7.38
CA TRP A 189 6.87 -10.07 -6.14
C TRP A 189 6.21 -9.45 -4.91
N GLN A 190 6.15 -8.12 -4.85
CA GLN A 190 5.51 -7.39 -3.74
C GLN A 190 4.02 -7.72 -3.65
N THR A 191 3.31 -7.78 -4.79
CA THR A 191 1.89 -8.17 -4.81
C THR A 191 1.68 -9.57 -4.26
N ALA A 192 2.47 -10.55 -4.69
CA ALA A 192 2.38 -11.92 -4.20
C ALA A 192 2.74 -12.04 -2.71
N ALA A 193 3.79 -11.33 -2.26
CA ALA A 193 4.18 -11.28 -0.86
C ALA A 193 3.05 -10.70 0.01
N ASN A 194 2.44 -9.59 -0.43
CA ASN A 194 1.32 -8.98 0.28
C ASN A 194 0.11 -9.91 0.36
N LEU A 195 -0.27 -10.57 -0.73
CA LEU A 195 -1.38 -11.53 -0.71
C LEU A 195 -1.10 -12.73 0.22
N ALA A 196 0.14 -13.22 0.24
CA ALA A 196 0.55 -14.28 1.16
C ALA A 196 0.53 -13.79 2.62
N LEU A 197 0.94 -12.55 2.90
CA LEU A 197 0.85 -11.95 4.24
C LEU A 197 -0.59 -11.70 4.66
N ILE A 198 -1.47 -11.28 3.76
CA ILE A 198 -2.88 -11.07 4.07
C ILE A 198 -3.59 -12.38 4.37
N THR A 199 -3.26 -13.47 3.66
CA THR A 199 -3.87 -14.80 3.91
C THR A 199 -3.19 -15.56 5.05
N GLY A 200 -1.90 -15.33 5.28
CA GLY A 200 -1.11 -15.95 6.36
C GLY A 200 -0.73 -17.40 6.13
N VAL A 201 -0.92 -17.91 4.91
CA VAL A 201 -0.60 -19.29 4.56
C VAL A 201 0.89 -19.38 4.22
N ARG A 202 1.65 -20.09 5.07
CA ARG A 202 3.12 -20.16 4.97
C ARG A 202 3.57 -20.76 3.64
N GLU A 203 2.84 -21.75 3.15
CA GLU A 203 3.09 -22.45 1.88
C GLU A 203 2.94 -21.53 0.68
N HIS A 204 2.16 -20.44 0.81
CA HIS A 204 2.01 -19.43 -0.23
C HIS A 204 3.15 -18.42 -0.18
N LEU A 205 3.64 -18.08 1.01
CA LEU A 205 4.74 -17.14 1.19
C LEU A 205 6.10 -17.73 0.79
N ALA A 206 6.33 -19.02 1.09
CA ALA A 206 7.61 -19.68 0.89
C ALA A 206 8.24 -19.52 -0.51
N PRO A 207 7.54 -19.84 -1.63
CA PRO A 207 8.13 -19.68 -2.96
C PRO A 207 8.41 -18.22 -3.33
N VAL A 208 7.62 -17.27 -2.80
CA VAL A 208 7.81 -15.84 -3.04
C VAL A 208 9.10 -15.36 -2.35
N VAL A 209 9.34 -15.77 -1.11
CA VAL A 209 10.58 -15.45 -0.37
C VAL A 209 11.79 -16.10 -1.04
N LEU A 210 11.70 -17.37 -1.44
CA LEU A 210 12.79 -18.08 -2.13
C LEU A 210 13.17 -17.43 -3.46
N ALA A 211 12.19 -16.94 -4.23
CA ALA A 211 12.46 -16.26 -5.51
C ALA A 211 12.98 -14.82 -5.32
N GLY A 212 12.73 -14.20 -4.17
CA GLY A 212 13.02 -12.79 -3.87
C GLY A 212 14.43 -12.34 -4.23
N PRO A 213 15.52 -13.02 -3.80
CA PRO A 213 16.89 -12.59 -4.10
C PRO A 213 17.16 -12.41 -5.60
N ALA A 214 16.64 -13.32 -6.43
CA ALA A 214 16.81 -13.23 -7.88
C ALA A 214 15.92 -12.13 -8.50
N ARG A 215 14.68 -11.98 -8.00
CA ARG A 215 13.68 -11.07 -8.58
C ARG A 215 13.89 -9.61 -8.19
N LEU A 216 14.51 -9.34 -7.04
CA LEU A 216 14.76 -8.00 -6.52
C LEU A 216 16.20 -7.50 -6.74
N ARG A 217 17.10 -8.34 -7.27
CA ARG A 217 18.53 -8.03 -7.42
C ARG A 217 18.77 -6.68 -8.08
N ASN A 218 18.11 -6.44 -9.21
CA ASN A 218 18.24 -5.25 -10.04
C ASN A 218 17.05 -4.28 -9.87
N ASP A 219 16.40 -4.30 -8.71
CA ASP A 219 15.32 -3.34 -8.44
C ASP A 219 15.88 -1.97 -8.07
N ASP A 220 15.98 -1.12 -9.09
CA ASP A 220 16.42 0.27 -8.99
C ASP A 220 15.25 1.27 -8.91
N SER A 221 14.02 0.76 -8.73
CA SER A 221 12.84 1.61 -8.57
C SER A 221 12.89 2.39 -7.25
N ALA A 222 12.07 3.44 -7.13
CA ALA A 222 11.91 4.21 -5.90
C ALA A 222 11.46 3.36 -4.69
N PHE A 223 11.01 2.12 -4.93
CA PHE A 223 10.52 1.18 -3.92
C PHE A 223 11.47 0.00 -3.69
N GLY A 224 12.60 -0.07 -4.40
CA GLY A 224 13.52 -1.21 -4.35
C GLY A 224 14.10 -1.45 -2.95
N SER A 225 14.50 -0.39 -2.26
CA SER A 225 15.00 -0.45 -0.89
C SER A 225 13.96 -1.04 0.08
N TYR A 226 12.70 -0.61 -0.03
CA TYR A 226 11.60 -1.16 0.78
C TYR A 226 11.36 -2.65 0.49
N ARG A 227 11.32 -3.07 -0.78
CA ARG A 227 11.12 -4.49 -1.13
C ARG A 227 12.25 -5.38 -0.63
N LYS A 228 13.50 -4.90 -0.72
CA LYS A 228 14.68 -5.61 -0.20
C LYS A 228 14.62 -5.72 1.33
N ALA A 229 14.25 -4.64 2.03
CA ALA A 229 14.07 -4.66 3.48
C ALA A 229 12.96 -5.65 3.90
N LEU A 230 11.82 -5.63 3.21
CA LEU A 230 10.73 -6.57 3.43
C LEU A 230 11.17 -8.02 3.18
N LEU A 231 11.94 -8.30 2.12
CA LEU A 231 12.47 -9.63 1.85
C LEU A 231 13.33 -10.15 3.02
N ILE A 232 14.29 -9.35 3.50
CA ILE A 232 15.17 -9.74 4.61
C ILE A 232 14.35 -9.99 5.88
N TYR A 233 13.41 -9.11 6.20
CA TYR A 233 12.49 -9.30 7.33
C TYR A 233 11.71 -10.62 7.22
N LEU A 234 11.21 -10.98 6.02
CA LEU A 234 10.45 -12.21 5.80
C LEU A 234 11.32 -13.47 5.82
N GLN A 235 12.62 -13.36 5.55
CA GLN A 235 13.56 -14.47 5.68
C GLN A 235 13.88 -14.80 7.13
N GLY A 236 13.91 -13.78 8.01
CA GLY A 236 14.10 -13.94 9.45
C GLY A 236 15.49 -14.46 9.87
N ALA A 237 16.44 -14.56 8.93
CA ALA A 237 17.79 -15.07 9.18
C ALA A 237 18.84 -13.96 9.36
N GLU A 238 18.55 -12.75 8.86
CA GLU A 238 19.44 -11.59 8.86
C GLU A 238 18.70 -10.38 9.45
N ASP A 239 19.49 -9.43 9.96
CA ASP A 239 18.97 -8.17 10.49
C ASP A 239 18.39 -7.27 9.36
N PRO A 240 17.09 -6.94 9.39
CA PRO A 240 16.49 -6.08 8.37
C PRO A 240 16.75 -4.59 8.58
N GLU A 241 17.29 -4.14 9.73
CA GLU A 241 17.46 -2.71 10.05
C GLU A 241 18.28 -1.93 9.01
N PRO A 242 19.46 -2.39 8.53
CA PRO A 242 20.26 -1.60 7.58
C PRO A 242 19.53 -1.31 6.26
N LEU A 243 18.72 -2.27 5.77
CA LEU A 243 17.91 -2.06 4.57
C LEU A 243 16.65 -1.25 4.87
N THR A 244 16.12 -1.34 6.09
CA THR A 244 15.00 -0.53 6.55
C THR A 244 15.40 0.95 6.66
N ASP A 245 16.58 1.25 7.21
CA ASP A 245 17.17 2.60 7.22
C ASP A 245 17.34 3.16 5.82
N LYS A 246 17.83 2.32 4.90
CA LYS A 246 17.94 2.70 3.49
C LYS A 246 16.56 3.00 2.87
N ALA A 247 15.55 2.18 3.19
CA ALA A 247 14.18 2.40 2.74
C ALA A 247 13.59 3.70 3.32
N LEU A 248 13.88 4.05 4.58
CA LEU A 248 13.45 5.31 5.21
C LEU A 248 14.06 6.54 4.52
N GLN A 249 15.35 6.48 4.17
CA GLN A 249 15.99 7.55 3.39
C GLN A 249 15.37 7.70 1.99
N ASP A 250 15.04 6.59 1.34
CA ASP A 250 14.47 6.63 -0.01
C ASP A 250 12.96 6.97 0.02
N HIS A 251 12.24 6.69 1.11
CA HIS A 251 10.88 7.14 1.40
C HIS A 251 10.79 8.68 1.35
N GLU A 252 11.67 9.37 2.07
CA GLU A 252 11.70 10.84 2.08
C GLU A 252 12.03 11.42 0.69
N LYS A 253 12.98 10.79 -0.03
CA LYS A 253 13.30 11.20 -1.41
C LYS A 253 12.13 11.00 -2.37
N ALA A 254 11.39 9.90 -2.24
CA ALA A 254 10.23 9.61 -3.07
C ALA A 254 9.12 10.64 -2.83
N LYS A 255 8.84 10.98 -1.57
CA LYS A 255 7.89 12.04 -1.18
C LYS A 255 8.29 13.40 -1.77
N ASN A 256 9.56 13.77 -1.67
CA ASN A 256 10.08 15.03 -2.24
C ASN A 256 10.00 15.09 -3.77
N ARG A 257 9.95 13.95 -4.45
CA ARG A 257 9.77 13.84 -5.91
C ARG A 257 8.30 13.69 -6.32
N GLY A 258 7.36 13.73 -5.37
CA GLY A 258 5.92 13.63 -5.62
C GLY A 258 5.37 12.22 -5.77
N PHE A 259 6.16 11.17 -5.45
CA PHE A 259 5.67 9.80 -5.40
C PHE A 259 4.95 9.53 -4.07
N PHE A 260 3.97 8.62 -4.08
CA PHE A 260 3.45 8.03 -2.84
C PHE A 260 4.37 6.90 -2.39
N PRO A 261 5.15 7.07 -1.31
CA PRO A 261 6.10 6.06 -0.89
C PRO A 261 5.40 4.86 -0.21
N PRO A 262 6.05 3.68 -0.18
CA PRO A 262 5.56 2.55 0.60
C PRO A 262 5.54 2.91 2.10
N PRO A 263 4.73 2.21 2.91
CA PRO A 263 4.50 2.52 4.33
C PRO A 263 5.70 2.11 5.19
N THR A 264 6.84 2.77 4.97
CA THR A 264 8.15 2.38 5.51
C THR A 264 8.26 2.68 7.00
N ILE A 265 7.67 3.79 7.46
CA ILE A 265 7.58 4.10 8.90
C ILE A 265 6.76 3.03 9.62
N LEU A 266 5.61 2.61 9.07
CA LEU A 266 4.80 1.51 9.60
C LEU A 266 5.59 0.20 9.63
N PHE A 267 6.31 -0.11 8.56
CA PHE A 267 7.17 -1.30 8.48
C PHE A 267 8.31 -1.29 9.50
N SER A 268 8.94 -0.14 9.77
CA SER A 268 9.98 -0.05 10.79
C SER A 268 9.49 -0.41 12.20
N GLN A 269 8.20 -0.19 12.50
CA GLN A 269 7.62 -0.62 13.78
C GLN A 269 7.46 -2.13 13.89
N LEU A 270 7.25 -2.82 12.75
CA LEU A 270 7.28 -4.28 12.70
C LEU A 270 8.68 -4.84 12.95
N VAL A 271 9.70 -4.17 12.41
CA VAL A 271 11.12 -4.51 12.64
C VAL A 271 11.46 -4.33 14.11
N GLU A 272 11.13 -3.17 14.70
CA GLU A 272 11.33 -2.89 16.13
C GLU A 272 10.56 -3.86 17.04
N GLY A 273 9.42 -4.36 16.59
CA GLY A 273 8.56 -5.21 17.41
C GLY A 273 7.63 -4.44 18.34
N ASP A 274 7.38 -3.17 18.04
CA ASP A 274 6.58 -2.26 18.88
C ASP A 274 5.13 -2.13 18.39
N ALA A 275 4.21 -2.79 19.09
CA ALA A 275 2.79 -2.79 18.78
C ALA A 275 2.10 -1.43 19.00
N GLU A 276 2.54 -0.62 19.97
CA GLU A 276 1.93 0.70 20.21
C GLU A 276 2.33 1.66 19.08
N SER A 277 3.63 1.73 18.78
CA SER A 277 4.15 2.55 17.68
C SER A 277 3.63 2.07 16.33
N PHE A 278 3.42 0.77 16.14
CA PHE A 278 2.75 0.25 14.94
C PHE A 278 1.35 0.83 14.75
N ASN A 279 0.55 0.94 15.82
CA ASN A 279 -0.79 1.54 15.73
C ASN A 279 -0.70 3.04 15.42
N LEU A 280 0.22 3.79 16.04
CA LEU A 280 0.42 5.20 15.73
C LEU A 280 0.80 5.41 14.25
N ALA A 281 1.79 4.65 13.77
CA ALA A 281 2.24 4.70 12.39
C ALA A 281 1.20 4.19 11.38
N LEU A 282 0.32 3.27 11.80
CA LEU A 282 -0.77 2.76 10.96
C LEU A 282 -1.78 3.86 10.69
N LEU A 283 -2.12 4.66 11.70
CA LEU A 283 -3.02 5.80 11.52
C LEU A 283 -2.42 6.84 10.56
N ASP A 284 -1.15 7.20 10.74
CA ASP A 284 -0.43 8.12 9.85
C ASP A 284 -0.35 7.59 8.41
N ALA A 285 -0.10 6.29 8.23
CA ALA A 285 -0.03 5.67 6.91
C ALA A 285 -1.39 5.66 6.20
N LEU A 286 -2.47 5.41 6.92
CA LEU A 286 -3.84 5.42 6.38
C LEU A 286 -4.30 6.85 6.05
N GLU A 287 -4.00 7.83 6.89
CA GLU A 287 -4.27 9.25 6.61
C GLU A 287 -3.46 9.72 5.40
N SER A 288 -2.18 9.36 5.31
CA SER A 288 -1.35 9.66 4.15
C SER A 288 -1.90 9.06 2.86
N HIS A 289 -2.41 7.82 2.92
CA HIS A 289 -3.08 7.15 1.80
C HIS A 289 -4.34 7.91 1.40
N ARG A 290 -5.22 8.21 2.36
CA ARG A 290 -6.44 9.01 2.14
C ARG A 290 -6.09 10.32 1.45
N ASP A 291 -5.14 11.07 1.99
CA ASP A 291 -4.82 12.41 1.51
C ASP A 291 -4.15 12.39 0.13
N HIS A 292 -3.36 11.36 -0.17
CA HIS A 292 -2.79 11.16 -1.51
C HIS A 292 -3.87 10.98 -2.59
N TYR A 293 -4.89 10.18 -2.29
CA TYR A 293 -5.95 9.82 -3.24
C TYR A 293 -7.11 10.83 -3.29
N ARG A 294 -7.18 11.80 -2.35
CA ARG A 294 -8.17 12.90 -2.42
C ARG A 294 -7.89 13.93 -3.51
N ILE A 295 -6.73 13.87 -4.16
CA ILE A 295 -6.28 14.90 -5.10
C ILE A 295 -6.64 14.49 -6.54
N ALA A 296 -7.39 15.38 -7.22
CA ALA A 296 -7.72 15.27 -8.64
C ALA A 296 -8.35 13.91 -9.01
N ASP A 297 -7.95 13.35 -10.15
CA ASP A 297 -8.43 12.09 -10.73
C ASP A 297 -7.93 10.83 -9.99
N ARG A 298 -7.03 10.98 -9.01
CA ARG A 298 -6.53 9.84 -8.22
C ARG A 298 -7.66 9.17 -7.45
N ALA A 299 -8.66 9.93 -7.02
CA ALA A 299 -9.83 9.44 -6.31
C ALA A 299 -10.63 8.41 -7.13
N ASP A 300 -10.52 8.45 -8.46
CA ASP A 300 -11.24 7.56 -9.37
C ASP A 300 -10.51 6.22 -9.59
N THR A 301 -9.31 6.07 -9.04
CA THR A 301 -8.54 4.82 -9.15
C THR A 301 -8.94 3.82 -8.07
N SER A 302 -8.95 2.53 -8.41
CA SER A 302 -9.24 1.47 -7.42
C SER A 302 -8.28 1.48 -6.23
N ASP A 303 -7.06 1.99 -6.40
CA ASP A 303 -6.07 2.12 -5.34
C ASP A 303 -6.52 3.07 -4.22
N ALA A 304 -7.43 4.01 -4.49
CA ALA A 304 -8.01 4.88 -3.47
C ALA A 304 -8.78 4.09 -2.40
N ALA A 305 -9.30 2.90 -2.71
CA ALA A 305 -10.14 2.14 -1.80
C ALA A 305 -9.37 1.43 -0.69
N LEU A 306 -8.16 0.93 -0.98
CA LEU A 306 -7.29 0.24 -0.01
C LEU A 306 -5.83 0.24 -0.48
N ASN A 307 -4.91 0.24 0.48
CA ASN A 307 -3.50 0.01 0.23
C ASN A 307 -3.09 -1.43 0.59
N LEU A 308 -2.58 -2.18 -0.39
CA LEU A 308 -2.28 -3.60 -0.20
C LEU A 308 -1.10 -3.83 0.76
N ASP A 309 -0.10 -2.94 0.79
CA ASP A 309 1.02 -3.02 1.73
C ASP A 309 0.55 -2.75 3.16
N ILE A 310 -0.21 -1.67 3.39
CA ILE A 310 -0.73 -1.34 4.72
C ILE A 310 -1.60 -2.49 5.26
N LEU A 311 -2.49 -3.04 4.42
CA LEU A 311 -3.33 -4.17 4.79
C LEU A 311 -2.50 -5.43 5.10
N ALA A 312 -1.49 -5.73 4.29
CA ALA A 312 -0.61 -6.89 4.49
C ALA A 312 0.18 -6.79 5.80
N LEU A 313 0.80 -5.64 6.07
CA LEU A 313 1.54 -5.39 7.31
C LEU A 313 0.61 -5.46 8.53
N THR A 314 -0.60 -4.93 8.43
CA THR A 314 -1.60 -4.98 9.51
C THR A 314 -2.08 -6.40 9.79
N CYS A 315 -2.37 -7.18 8.75
CA CYS A 315 -2.73 -8.59 8.90
C CYS A 315 -1.57 -9.40 9.49
N HIS A 316 -0.33 -9.11 9.09
CA HIS A 316 0.87 -9.74 9.66
C HIS A 316 1.05 -9.40 11.15
N ALA A 317 0.93 -8.13 11.53
CA ALA A 317 0.96 -7.68 12.92
C ALA A 317 -0.10 -8.40 13.78
N ARG A 318 -1.33 -8.52 13.27
CA ARG A 318 -2.40 -9.23 13.97
C ARG A 318 -2.09 -10.71 14.19
N ARG A 319 -1.45 -11.38 13.22
CA ARG A 319 -0.98 -12.77 13.39
C ARG A 319 0.15 -12.93 14.40
N ARG A 320 0.93 -11.88 14.64
CA ARG A 320 1.89 -11.80 15.75
C ARG A 320 1.23 -11.56 17.11
N GLY A 321 -0.10 -11.47 17.16
CA GLY A 321 -0.86 -11.23 18.38
C GLY A 321 -1.05 -9.75 18.72
N TRP A 322 -0.70 -8.83 17.82
CA TRP A 322 -0.81 -7.40 18.11
C TRP A 322 -2.27 -6.93 17.97
N PRO A 323 -2.81 -6.22 18.97
CA PRO A 323 -4.13 -5.61 18.85
C PRO A 323 -4.07 -4.45 17.85
N ILE A 324 -4.99 -4.44 16.90
CA ILE A 324 -5.20 -3.33 15.97
C ILE A 324 -6.28 -2.44 16.56
N ARG A 325 -5.92 -1.20 16.92
CA ARG A 325 -6.78 -0.22 17.59
C ARG A 325 -7.33 0.82 16.62
N ILE A 326 -7.40 0.50 15.32
CA ILE A 326 -7.92 1.40 14.29
C ILE A 326 -9.06 0.71 13.57
N THR A 327 -10.19 1.41 13.46
CA THR A 327 -11.37 0.97 12.73
C THR A 327 -11.53 1.85 11.50
N THR A 328 -11.49 1.26 10.31
CA THR A 328 -11.56 2.02 9.06
C THR A 328 -12.01 1.14 7.88
N PRO A 329 -12.74 1.69 6.88
CA PRO A 329 -13.05 0.99 5.63
C PRO A 329 -11.81 0.57 4.81
N TYR A 330 -10.65 1.20 5.03
CA TYR A 330 -9.39 0.79 4.41
C TYR A 330 -8.87 -0.57 4.91
N LEU A 331 -9.37 -1.03 6.05
CA LEU A 331 -9.01 -2.30 6.70
C LEU A 331 -10.28 -3.14 6.92
N PRO A 332 -10.81 -3.80 5.88
CA PRO A 332 -12.07 -4.53 5.96
C PRO A 332 -12.15 -5.47 7.18
N PRO A 333 -13.16 -5.32 8.05
CA PRO A 333 -13.23 -6.04 9.32
C PRO A 333 -13.09 -7.55 9.19
N ARG A 334 -13.71 -8.19 8.19
CA ARG A 334 -13.60 -9.65 8.01
C ARG A 334 -12.22 -10.08 7.53
N LEU A 335 -11.51 -9.26 6.76
CA LEU A 335 -10.11 -9.53 6.40
C LEU A 335 -9.23 -9.51 7.65
N LEU A 336 -9.34 -8.44 8.45
CA LEU A 336 -8.62 -8.35 9.71
C LEU A 336 -8.98 -9.54 10.60
N GLN A 337 -10.26 -9.83 10.82
CA GLN A 337 -10.73 -10.95 11.65
C GLN A 337 -10.17 -12.31 11.22
N SER A 338 -10.00 -12.53 9.91
CA SER A 338 -9.43 -13.77 9.37
C SER A 338 -7.94 -13.94 9.66
N ALA A 339 -7.21 -12.85 9.90
CA ALA A 339 -5.80 -12.86 10.29
C ALA A 339 -5.66 -13.18 11.79
N LYS A 340 -5.98 -14.42 12.17
CA LYS A 340 -5.89 -14.90 13.56
C LYS A 340 -4.43 -15.12 13.98
N PRO A 341 -4.06 -14.90 15.26
CA PRO A 341 -2.76 -15.29 15.80
C PRO A 341 -2.41 -16.75 15.51
N PHE A 342 -1.11 -17.04 15.34
CA PHE A 342 -0.60 -18.40 15.12
C PHE A 342 -0.83 -19.34 16.31
#